data_AF-A0A960YXP9-F1
#
_entry.id   AF-A0A960YXP9-F1
#
_cell.length_a   1.000
_cell.length_b   1.000
_cell.length_c   1.000
_cell.angle_alpha   90.00
_cell.angle_beta   90.00
_cell.angle_gamma   90.00
#
_symmetry.space_group_name_H-M   'P 1'
#
loop_
_entity.id
_entity.type
_entity.pdbx_description
1 polymer ?
#
loop_
_entity_poly.entity_id
_entity_poly.type
_entity_poly.pdbx_seq_one_letter_code
_entity_poly.pdbx_strand_id
1 'polypeptide(L)'
;MKNILLFILIIGSLFLICKPKDSVESIKNKYKEIVSESGDLTDEKVERYIQTVKVLRKYGTNLPQKFAENEGDASLPIKIYEEIVEVIESNGFKDFPDFLRINAKIAWAWNISQGDLALENFQGLTDSSIEQLDKAINDPEIPEEIKEELRESKKEILENWKKNKKYAKMTM
;
A
#
# COMPACT_ATOMS: atom_id res chain seq x y z
N MET A 1 -27.99 14.42 -19.88
CA MET A 1 -26.53 14.50 -19.70
C MET A 1 -26.04 14.42 -18.24
N LYS A 2 -26.86 14.02 -17.25
CA LYS A 2 -26.41 13.86 -15.84
C LYS A 2 -26.06 12.42 -15.42
N ASN A 3 -26.36 11.41 -16.24
CA ASN A 3 -26.20 9.99 -15.86
C ASN A 3 -24.91 9.33 -16.35
N ILE A 4 -24.09 10.00 -17.18
CA ILE A 4 -22.84 9.43 -17.71
C ILE A 4 -21.68 9.60 -16.71
N LEU A 5 -21.66 10.71 -15.94
CA LEU A 5 -20.63 10.91 -14.91
C LEU A 5 -20.72 9.92 -13.74
N LEU A 6 -21.94 9.46 -13.39
CA LEU A 6 -22.11 8.48 -12.32
C LEU A 6 -21.64 7.08 -12.74
N PHE A 7 -21.75 6.75 -14.03
CA PHE A 7 -21.29 5.46 -14.57
C PHE A 7 -19.77 5.38 -14.63
N ILE A 8 -19.08 6.50 -14.91
CA ILE A 8 -17.61 6.58 -14.90
C ILE A 8 -17.05 6.52 -13.46
N LEU A 9 -17.77 7.07 -12.47
CA LEU A 9 -17.40 6.97 -11.04
C LEU A 9 -17.60 5.55 -10.47
N ILE A 10 -18.59 4.81 -10.96
CA ILE A 10 -18.84 3.42 -10.53
C ILE A 10 -17.88 2.44 -11.24
N ILE A 11 -17.49 2.70 -12.48
CA ILE A 11 -16.45 1.90 -13.16
C ILE A 11 -15.05 2.17 -12.58
N GLY A 12 -14.78 3.40 -12.14
CA GLY A 12 -13.53 3.77 -11.46
C GLY A 12 -13.31 3.11 -10.10
N SER A 13 -14.40 2.70 -9.42
CA SER A 13 -14.32 1.98 -8.13
C SER A 13 -14.36 0.46 -8.28
N LEU A 14 -14.75 -0.09 -9.44
CA LEU A 14 -14.72 -1.54 -9.70
C LEU A 14 -13.41 -2.05 -10.32
N PHE A 15 -12.62 -1.21 -10.99
CA PHE A 15 -11.36 -1.67 -11.62
C PHE A 15 -10.17 -1.82 -10.66
N LEU A 16 -10.30 -1.45 -9.38
CA LEU A 16 -9.34 -1.78 -8.33
C LEU A 16 -9.49 -3.22 -7.80
N ILE A 17 -10.42 -4.01 -8.35
CA ILE A 17 -10.66 -5.41 -7.98
C ILE A 17 -10.44 -6.31 -9.21
N CYS A 18 -9.22 -6.33 -9.76
CA CYS A 18 -8.85 -7.38 -10.72
C CYS A 18 -7.43 -7.87 -10.42
N LYS A 19 -7.38 -9.14 -9.98
CA LYS A 19 -6.24 -10.02 -9.64
C LYS A 19 -5.71 -10.01 -8.19
N PRO A 20 -6.50 -10.50 -7.22
CA PRO A 20 -6.08 -10.62 -5.82
C PRO A 20 -4.97 -11.65 -5.55
N LYS A 21 -4.67 -12.60 -6.46
CA LYS A 21 -3.60 -13.60 -6.25
C LYS A 21 -2.25 -13.13 -6.81
N ASP A 22 -2.23 -12.49 -7.97
CA ASP A 22 -1.00 -11.95 -8.57
C ASP A 22 -0.53 -10.69 -7.80
N SER A 23 -1.46 -9.94 -7.18
CA SER A 23 -1.13 -8.70 -6.44
C SER A 23 -0.45 -8.96 -5.09
N VAL A 24 -0.88 -9.97 -4.32
CA VAL A 24 -0.30 -10.23 -2.98
C VAL A 24 1.13 -10.75 -3.08
N GLU A 25 1.42 -11.66 -4.01
CA GLU A 25 2.80 -12.14 -4.21
C GLU A 25 3.69 -11.03 -4.79
N SER A 26 3.16 -10.16 -5.65
CA SER A 26 3.90 -9.00 -6.17
C SER A 26 4.24 -7.99 -5.08
N ILE A 27 3.30 -7.66 -4.19
CA ILE A 27 3.56 -6.77 -3.04
C ILE A 27 4.59 -7.42 -2.10
N LYS A 28 4.49 -8.72 -1.87
CA LYS A 28 5.44 -9.47 -1.02
C LYS A 28 6.86 -9.49 -1.61
N ASN A 29 6.99 -9.59 -2.94
CA ASN A 29 8.29 -9.52 -3.60
C ASN A 29 8.90 -8.12 -3.48
N LYS A 30 8.11 -7.05 -3.71
CA LYS A 30 8.54 -5.67 -3.48
C LYS A 30 8.93 -5.40 -2.03
N TYR A 31 8.14 -5.94 -1.10
CA TYR A 31 8.44 -5.86 0.32
C TYR A 31 9.79 -6.50 0.65
N LYS A 32 10.10 -7.68 0.11
CA LYS A 32 11.40 -8.33 0.30
C LYS A 32 12.56 -7.50 -0.27
N GLU A 33 12.38 -6.91 -1.44
CA GLU A 33 13.35 -6.02 -2.07
C GLU A 33 13.68 -4.82 -1.15
N ILE A 34 12.65 -4.06 -0.75
CA ILE A 34 12.78 -2.88 0.12
C ILE A 34 13.38 -3.24 1.49
N VAL A 35 12.95 -4.37 2.06
CA VAL A 35 13.47 -4.87 3.33
C VAL A 35 14.96 -5.21 3.23
N SER A 36 15.36 -5.88 2.15
CA SER A 36 16.75 -6.28 1.91
C SER A 36 17.70 -5.09 1.74
N GLU A 37 17.22 -3.99 1.17
CA GLU A 37 17.99 -2.75 1.01
C GLU A 37 18.18 -2.00 2.35
N SER A 38 17.23 -2.12 3.27
CA SER A 38 17.27 -1.43 4.57
C SER A 38 18.25 -2.02 5.58
N GLY A 39 18.67 -3.29 5.40
CA GLY A 39 19.59 -4.04 6.29
C GLY A 39 19.09 -4.33 7.71
N ASP A 40 18.07 -3.63 8.19
CA ASP A 40 17.61 -3.65 9.58
C ASP A 40 16.45 -4.61 9.84
N LEU A 41 15.70 -4.97 8.81
CA LEU A 41 14.61 -5.94 8.83
C LEU A 41 15.13 -7.26 8.24
N THR A 42 15.26 -8.29 9.08
CA THR A 42 15.58 -9.65 8.62
C THR A 42 14.29 -10.47 8.57
N ASP A 43 14.26 -11.52 7.74
CA ASP A 43 13.13 -12.46 7.69
C ASP A 43 12.76 -12.97 9.10
N GLU A 44 13.78 -13.24 9.92
CA GLU A 44 13.60 -13.66 11.30
C GLU A 44 12.89 -12.60 12.16
N LYS A 45 13.29 -11.32 12.07
CA LYS A 45 12.63 -10.22 12.80
C LYS A 45 11.18 -10.04 12.35
N VAL A 46 10.91 -10.19 11.05
CA VAL A 46 9.56 -10.11 10.49
C VAL A 46 8.69 -11.27 10.99
N GLU A 47 9.21 -12.50 11.01
CA GLU A 47 8.46 -13.64 11.53
C GLU A 47 8.16 -13.48 13.03
N ARG A 48 9.15 -13.08 13.85
CA ARG A 48 8.94 -12.78 15.27
C ARG A 48 7.86 -11.71 15.46
N TYR A 49 7.91 -10.64 14.66
CA TYR A 49 6.89 -9.59 14.67
C TYR A 49 5.49 -10.14 14.34
N ILE A 50 5.35 -10.94 13.28
CA ILE A 50 4.08 -11.52 12.86
C ILE A 50 3.49 -12.40 13.98
N GLN A 51 4.31 -13.24 14.62
CA GLN A 51 3.86 -14.09 15.72
C GLN A 51 3.42 -13.26 16.92
N THR A 52 4.21 -12.24 17.29
CA THR A 52 3.88 -11.32 18.39
C THR A 52 2.56 -10.61 18.15
N VAL A 53 2.34 -10.05 16.95
CA VAL A 53 1.08 -9.38 16.60
C VAL A 53 -0.10 -10.34 16.59
N LYS A 54 0.07 -11.59 16.17
CA LYS A 54 -0.99 -12.61 16.26
C LYS A 54 -1.40 -12.86 17.71
N VAL A 55 -0.44 -12.96 18.63
CA VAL A 55 -0.70 -13.14 20.07
C VAL A 55 -1.40 -11.89 20.63
N LEU A 56 -0.84 -10.70 20.40
CA LEU A 56 -1.41 -9.43 20.86
C LEU A 56 -2.82 -9.19 20.30
N ARG A 57 -3.10 -9.60 19.06
CA ARG A 57 -4.45 -9.49 18.48
C ARG A 57 -5.46 -10.38 19.20
N LYS A 58 -5.10 -11.64 19.48
CA LYS A 58 -5.94 -12.56 20.26
C LYS A 58 -6.14 -12.07 21.69
N TYR A 59 -5.10 -11.46 22.26
CA TYR A 59 -5.18 -10.85 23.57
C TYR A 59 -6.13 -9.65 23.57
N GLY A 60 -5.99 -8.76 22.60
CA GLY A 60 -6.81 -7.56 22.40
C GLY A 60 -8.31 -7.85 22.26
N THR A 61 -8.70 -8.96 21.62
CA THR A 61 -10.12 -9.34 21.50
C THR A 61 -10.78 -9.66 22.84
N ASN A 62 -10.00 -10.05 23.85
CA ASN A 62 -10.52 -10.40 25.18
C ASN A 62 -10.48 -9.22 26.17
N LEU A 63 -9.85 -8.10 25.80
CA LEU A 63 -9.72 -6.94 26.68
C LEU A 63 -11.07 -6.34 27.10
N PRO A 64 -12.08 -6.15 26.21
CA PRO A 64 -13.36 -5.59 26.63
C PRO A 64 -14.04 -6.40 27.73
N GLN A 65 -13.94 -7.73 27.66
CA GLN A 65 -14.45 -8.62 28.71
C GLN A 65 -13.66 -8.47 30.01
N LYS A 66 -12.32 -8.47 29.95
CA LYS A 66 -11.47 -8.24 31.12
C LYS A 66 -11.81 -6.91 31.82
N PHE A 67 -12.06 -5.84 31.06
CA PHE A 67 -12.47 -4.54 31.61
C PHE A 67 -13.84 -4.59 32.27
N ALA A 68 -14.81 -5.27 31.65
CA ALA A 68 -16.15 -5.42 32.23
C ALA A 68 -16.17 -6.26 33.52
N GLU A 69 -15.35 -7.31 33.60
CA GLU A 69 -15.25 -8.19 34.77
C GLU A 69 -14.52 -7.53 35.95
N ASN A 70 -13.73 -6.48 35.69
CA ASN A 70 -12.89 -5.79 36.68
C ASN A 70 -13.21 -4.29 36.73
N GLU A 71 -14.48 -3.93 36.53
CA GLU A 71 -14.95 -2.55 36.54
C GLU A 71 -14.58 -1.87 37.88
N GLY A 72 -13.94 -0.70 37.80
CA GLY A 72 -13.48 0.06 38.97
C GLY A 72 -12.07 -0.29 39.47
N ASP A 73 -11.40 -1.32 38.93
CA ASP A 73 -9.99 -1.59 39.24
C ASP A 73 -9.06 -0.64 38.48
N ALA A 74 -8.59 0.41 39.16
CA ALA A 74 -7.63 1.38 38.61
C ALA A 74 -6.26 0.78 38.28
N SER A 75 -5.92 -0.41 38.80
CA SER A 75 -4.65 -1.10 38.52
C SER A 75 -4.69 -1.93 37.24
N LEU A 76 -5.88 -2.25 36.73
CA LEU A 76 -6.06 -3.13 35.57
C LEU A 76 -5.34 -2.63 34.30
N PRO A 77 -5.36 -1.34 33.93
CA PRO A 77 -4.63 -0.86 32.76
C PRO A 77 -3.11 -1.10 32.85
N ILE A 78 -2.54 -0.98 34.05
CA ILE A 78 -1.10 -1.19 34.29
C ILE A 78 -0.77 -2.68 34.13
N LYS A 79 -1.56 -3.58 34.73
CA LYS A 79 -1.39 -5.03 34.56
C LYS A 79 -1.51 -5.45 33.09
N ILE A 80 -2.47 -4.89 32.36
CA ILE A 80 -2.63 -5.14 30.93
C ILE A 80 -1.39 -4.69 30.14
N TYR A 81 -0.82 -3.54 30.49
CA TYR A 81 0.41 -3.07 29.86
C TYR A 81 1.59 -4.00 30.15
N GLU A 82 1.77 -4.43 31.40
CA GLU A 82 2.80 -5.39 31.79
C GLU A 82 2.67 -6.73 31.03
N GLU A 83 1.45 -7.26 30.91
CA GLU A 83 1.17 -8.47 30.11
C GLU A 83 1.55 -8.28 28.62
N ILE A 84 1.30 -7.09 28.05
CA ILE A 84 1.70 -6.77 26.66
C ILE A 84 3.22 -6.74 26.52
N VAL A 85 3.92 -6.11 27.46
CA VAL A 85 5.39 -6.04 27.46
C VAL A 85 5.99 -7.45 27.57
N GLU A 86 5.47 -8.28 28.47
CA GLU A 86 5.91 -9.67 28.62
C GLU A 86 5.73 -10.50 27.33
N VAL A 87 4.59 -10.35 26.65
CA VAL A 87 4.35 -10.99 25.35
C VAL A 87 5.38 -10.55 24.31
N ILE A 88 5.72 -9.26 24.28
CA ILE A 88 6.69 -8.72 23.33
C ILE A 88 8.10 -9.26 23.62
N GLU A 89 8.54 -9.20 24.87
CA GLU A 89 9.88 -9.66 25.27
C GLU A 89 10.03 -11.18 25.11
N SER A 90 9.02 -11.96 25.47
CA SER A 90 9.01 -13.43 25.30
C SER A 90 9.07 -13.88 23.85
N ASN A 91 8.66 -13.04 22.90
CA ASN A 91 8.81 -13.28 21.46
C ASN A 91 10.15 -12.79 20.88
N GLY A 92 11.10 -12.41 21.76
CA GLY A 92 12.48 -12.12 21.38
C GLY A 92 12.71 -10.69 20.89
N PHE A 93 11.83 -9.75 21.24
CA PHE A 93 12.12 -8.32 21.17
C PHE A 93 12.86 -7.89 22.44
N LYS A 94 13.73 -6.89 22.30
CA LYS A 94 14.52 -6.40 23.44
C LYS A 94 13.63 -5.74 24.50
N ASP A 95 12.72 -4.91 24.04
CA ASP A 95 11.82 -4.08 24.84
C ASP A 95 10.66 -3.58 23.97
N PHE A 96 9.68 -2.93 24.60
CA PHE A 96 8.52 -2.35 23.90
C PHE A 96 8.92 -1.30 22.83
N PRO A 97 9.85 -0.36 23.09
CA PRO A 97 10.35 0.56 22.06
C PRO A 97 10.97 -0.13 20.82
N ASP A 98 11.74 -1.20 21.00
CA ASP A 98 12.30 -1.96 19.89
C ASP A 98 11.21 -2.60 19.04
N PHE A 99 10.19 -3.18 19.66
CA PHE A 99 9.01 -3.70 18.96
C PHE A 99 8.30 -2.59 18.15
N LEU A 100 8.05 -1.42 18.74
CA LEU A 100 7.43 -0.29 18.03
C LEU A 100 8.26 0.19 16.85
N ARG A 101 9.59 0.24 17.00
CA ARG A 101 10.50 0.60 15.91
C ARG A 101 10.40 -0.40 14.75
N ILE A 102 10.35 -1.69 15.05
CA ILE A 102 10.18 -2.74 14.03
C ILE A 102 8.79 -2.65 13.38
N ASN A 103 7.73 -2.44 14.16
CA ASN A 103 6.38 -2.22 13.64
C ASN A 103 6.33 -1.05 12.64
N ALA A 104 6.92 0.10 12.99
CA ALA A 104 6.96 1.27 12.13
C ALA A 104 7.71 1.00 10.83
N LYS A 105 8.84 0.29 10.88
CA LYS A 105 9.61 -0.09 9.69
C LYS A 105 8.84 -1.05 8.78
N ILE A 106 8.15 -2.04 9.35
CA ILE A 106 7.32 -2.97 8.59
C ILE A 106 6.17 -2.22 7.92
N ALA A 107 5.52 -1.30 8.62
CA ALA A 107 4.46 -0.46 8.07
C ALA A 107 4.98 0.44 6.94
N TRP A 108 6.15 1.07 7.12
CA TRP A 108 6.79 1.87 6.08
C TRP A 108 7.09 1.01 4.84
N ALA A 109 7.82 -0.10 5.00
CA ALA A 109 8.17 -0.99 3.89
C ALA A 109 6.93 -1.50 3.13
N TRP A 110 5.85 -1.82 3.85
CA TRP A 110 4.57 -2.19 3.24
C TRP A 110 3.94 -1.05 2.43
N ASN A 111 3.96 0.18 2.95
CA ASN A 111 3.42 1.35 2.24
C ASN A 111 4.22 1.67 0.97
N ILE A 112 5.54 1.63 1.04
CA ILE A 112 6.42 1.81 -0.14
C ILE A 112 6.14 0.73 -1.18
N SER A 113 6.05 -0.53 -0.76
CA SER A 113 5.78 -1.66 -1.67
C SER A 113 4.47 -1.47 -2.46
N GLN A 114 3.42 -1.00 -1.78
CA GLN A 114 2.14 -0.72 -2.42
C GLN A 114 2.24 0.49 -3.37
N GLY A 115 2.96 1.54 -2.97
CA GLY A 115 3.17 2.73 -3.78
C GLY A 115 3.96 2.45 -5.06
N ASP A 116 5.04 1.66 -4.98
CA ASP A 116 5.82 1.24 -6.13
C ASP A 116 5.00 0.40 -7.10
N LEU A 117 4.24 -0.58 -6.59
CA LEU A 117 3.34 -1.38 -7.42
C LEU A 117 2.27 -0.51 -8.10
N ALA A 118 1.71 0.46 -7.38
CA ALA A 118 0.75 1.39 -7.97
C ALA A 118 1.41 2.21 -9.09
N LEU A 119 2.62 2.71 -8.90
CA LEU A 119 3.36 3.44 -9.94
C LEU A 119 3.65 2.59 -11.17
N GLU A 120 4.02 1.32 -11.00
CA GLU A 120 4.23 0.38 -12.11
C GLU A 120 2.93 0.15 -12.89
N ASN A 121 1.81 -0.04 -12.19
CA ASN A 121 0.51 -0.19 -12.84
C ASN A 121 0.09 1.07 -13.61
N PHE A 122 0.27 2.26 -13.03
CA PHE A 122 -0.02 3.52 -13.71
C PHE A 122 0.90 3.80 -14.90
N GLN A 123 2.17 3.39 -14.82
CA GLN A 123 3.09 3.43 -15.95
C GLN A 123 2.54 2.59 -17.10
N GLY A 124 2.15 1.34 -16.85
CA GLY A 124 1.59 0.46 -17.88
C GLY A 124 0.31 0.99 -18.52
N LEU A 125 -0.59 1.60 -17.73
CA LEU A 125 -1.80 2.26 -18.26
C LEU A 125 -1.45 3.47 -19.14
N THR A 126 -0.45 4.25 -18.73
CA THR A 126 0.02 5.40 -19.50
C THR A 126 0.63 4.93 -20.82
N ASP A 127 1.53 3.95 -20.79
CA ASP A 127 2.17 3.41 -21.99
C ASP A 127 1.14 2.85 -22.99
N SER A 128 0.14 2.11 -22.50
CA SER A 128 -0.98 1.60 -23.32
C SER A 128 -1.83 2.72 -23.92
N SER A 129 -2.08 3.80 -23.16
CA SER A 129 -2.83 4.96 -23.67
C SER A 129 -2.06 5.70 -24.75
N ILE A 130 -0.74 5.86 -24.57
CA ILE A 130 0.15 6.47 -25.55
C ILE A 130 0.21 5.64 -26.83
N GLU A 131 0.29 4.30 -26.72
CA GLU A 131 0.27 3.41 -27.88
C GLU A 131 -1.03 3.54 -28.70
N GLN A 132 -2.17 3.68 -28.03
CA GLN A 132 -3.47 3.89 -28.69
C GLN A 132 -3.53 5.24 -29.40
N LEU A 133 -3.02 6.30 -28.79
CA LEU A 133 -2.91 7.62 -29.43
C LEU A 133 -1.98 7.57 -30.64
N ASP A 134 -0.84 6.88 -30.54
CA ASP A 134 0.08 6.71 -31.66
C ASP A 134 -0.54 5.94 -32.82
N LYS A 135 -1.36 4.92 -32.55
CA LYS A 135 -2.12 4.22 -33.60
C LYS A 135 -3.10 5.17 -34.30
N ALA A 136 -3.85 5.98 -33.56
CA ALA A 136 -4.81 6.92 -34.13
C ALA A 136 -4.13 8.07 -34.91
N ILE A 137 -2.99 8.58 -34.42
CA ILE A 137 -2.23 9.64 -35.11
C ILE A 137 -1.69 9.15 -36.46
N ASN A 138 -1.30 7.88 -36.54
CA ASN A 138 -0.74 7.29 -37.75
C ASN A 138 -1.82 6.74 -38.72
N ASP A 139 -3.09 6.74 -38.33
CA ASP A 139 -4.18 6.26 -39.16
C ASP A 139 -4.46 7.26 -40.30
N PRO A 140 -4.35 6.86 -41.59
CA PRO A 140 -4.61 7.75 -42.72
C PRO A 140 -6.08 8.22 -42.81
N GLU A 141 -7.03 7.53 -42.19
CA GLU A 141 -8.46 7.88 -42.23
C GLU A 141 -8.83 9.01 -41.25
N ILE A 142 -7.98 9.28 -40.26
CA ILE A 142 -8.19 10.36 -39.30
C ILE A 142 -7.78 11.71 -39.93
N PRO A 143 -8.66 12.73 -39.91
CA PRO A 143 -8.31 14.07 -40.40
C PRO A 143 -7.13 14.70 -39.67
N GLU A 144 -6.31 15.51 -40.37
CA GLU A 144 -5.09 16.10 -39.80
C GLU A 144 -5.37 17.03 -38.61
N GLU A 145 -6.51 17.72 -38.61
CA GLU A 145 -6.96 18.55 -37.48
C GLU A 145 -7.12 17.71 -36.19
N ILE A 146 -7.75 16.53 -36.30
CA ILE A 146 -7.90 15.60 -35.18
C ILE A 146 -6.55 15.00 -34.77
N LYS A 147 -5.66 14.70 -35.74
CA LYS A 147 -4.30 14.23 -35.42
C LYS A 147 -3.52 15.24 -34.60
N GLU A 148 -3.68 16.53 -34.88
CA GLU A 148 -3.03 17.58 -34.10
C GLU A 148 -3.56 17.63 -32.66
N GLU A 149 -4.88 17.54 -32.47
CA GLU A 149 -5.48 17.45 -31.13
C GLU A 149 -4.99 16.20 -30.36
N LEU A 150 -4.82 15.07 -31.05
CA LEU A 150 -4.29 13.83 -30.46
C LEU A 150 -2.81 13.97 -30.08
N ARG A 151 -1.99 14.70 -30.86
CA ARG A 151 -0.59 14.99 -30.52
C ARG A 151 -0.49 15.86 -29.28
N GLU A 152 -1.32 16.90 -29.16
CA GLU A 152 -1.36 17.74 -27.96
C GLU A 152 -1.84 16.95 -26.74
N SER A 153 -2.89 16.13 -26.89
CA SER A 153 -3.37 15.23 -25.82
C SER A 153 -2.28 14.26 -25.35
N LYS A 154 -1.53 13.67 -26.30
CA LYS A 154 -0.39 12.78 -26.00
C LYS A 154 0.67 13.52 -25.19
N LYS A 155 1.03 14.74 -25.59
CA LYS A 155 2.01 15.57 -24.90
C LYS A 155 1.56 15.91 -23.48
N GLU A 156 0.31 16.32 -23.30
CA GLU A 156 -0.27 16.62 -22.00
C GLU A 156 -0.22 15.40 -21.07
N ILE A 157 -0.61 14.21 -21.56
CA ILE A 157 -0.55 12.97 -20.78
C ILE A 157 0.88 12.68 -20.32
N LEU A 158 1.87 12.80 -21.20
CA LEU A 158 3.28 12.55 -20.87
C LEU A 158 3.83 13.55 -19.85
N GLU A 159 3.50 14.84 -20.01
CA GLU A 159 3.91 15.90 -19.08
C GLU A 159 3.28 15.71 -17.70
N ASN A 160 1.97 15.46 -17.65
CA ASN A 160 1.24 15.20 -16.41
C ASN A 160 1.74 13.93 -15.73
N TRP A 161 1.98 12.85 -16.48
CA TRP A 161 2.56 11.62 -15.93
C TRP A 161 3.94 11.86 -15.35
N LYS A 162 4.84 12.52 -16.07
CA LYS A 162 6.19 12.83 -15.59
C LYS A 162 6.16 13.66 -14.32
N LYS A 163 5.28 14.67 -14.25
CA LYS A 163 5.10 15.52 -13.07
C LYS A 163 4.56 14.72 -11.89
N ASN A 164 3.49 13.95 -12.07
CA ASN A 164 2.84 13.20 -11.01
C ASN A 164 3.71 12.05 -10.50
N LYS A 165 4.41 11.34 -11.40
CA LYS A 165 5.38 10.29 -11.04
C LYS A 165 6.49 10.85 -10.15
N LYS A 166 6.98 12.06 -10.43
CA LYS A 166 7.98 12.73 -9.60
C LYS A 166 7.44 12.98 -8.19
N TYR A 167 6.23 13.52 -8.06
CA TYR A 167 5.64 13.79 -6.75
C TYR A 167 5.39 12.51 -5.95
N ALA A 168 4.83 11.48 -6.59
CA ALA A 168 4.59 10.19 -5.96
C ALA A 168 5.89 9.57 -5.41
N LYS A 169 6.98 9.63 -6.19
CA LYS A 169 8.30 9.17 -5.75
C LYS A 169 8.93 9.99 -4.62
N MET A 170 8.53 11.24 -4.42
CA MET A 170 9.04 12.07 -3.31
C MET A 170 8.32 11.79 -2.00
N THR A 171 7.09 11.27 -2.05
CA THR A 171 6.24 11.01 -0.89
C THR A 171 6.32 9.56 -0.38
N MET A 172 7.05 8.72 -1.10
CA MET A 172 7.42 7.36 -0.72
C MET A 172 8.85 7.41 -0.20
#